data_AF-A0A1V1PEB8-F1
#
_entry.id   AF-A0A1V1PEB8-F1
#
_cell.length_a   1.000
_cell.length_b   1.000
_cell.length_c   1.000
_cell.angle_alpha   90.00
_cell.angle_beta   90.00
_cell.angle_gamma   90.00
#
_symmetry.space_group_name_H-M   'P 1'
#
loop_
_entity.id
_entity.type
_entity.pdbx_description
1 polymer ?
#
loop_
_entity_poly.entity_id
_entity_poly.type
_entity_poly.pdbx_seq_one_letter_code
_entity_poly.pdbx_strand_id
1 'polypeptide(L)'
;MKKLLRLDENNRWELDCIEFAIKERVGKPENFIGRIRELEFLYTWADNIRNELSRSIAFLGRRKIGKSLVLERLYNILYSEKKGLIPFYYEFTEGTRSAKEFYHDFLTRFYMQVAGYYLRDTRLIRNAVDSNADVDVIAFKKEIESISVPNKEKIVHDLNRCINMLEKEKPLYEYVIAATAKPRSFATTPGVKEKVVQMIDEFQYLNMYIDAGVEDKPCKAYMSTAEVRVAPLLITGSLMGVVSEELMRWLPHRFSEFIVPKMDINESVAMILNYGKLYNHELTHNIAQYIAHITNNVPGRIIELLCPKFGKTSISTIEDADKALRYEVEDGTIRHDWDEYLMLAMKAVNNVNMRRMTWFLCRNEGEWYYPQDIKREMSLDIEDQKLREELALLYKYDIVERNRGRYGGVFDRTLKKVLMTSYPDILGLPDKDFDEYFRNDSLLDDLKERIKQLELSLEDADILRQKLKVLQGDHNNLKGHYYEREVLLRLIKSIIDRDAGLTEGISVTEFIYKLSFFLETGNEIDIVLEGKDVVIMAECKNYAPENIYKITKKMVEDFADKARRLAKEKFHHKQLRLAYFSKNGFDKN
;
A
#
# COMPACT_ATOMS: atom_id res chain seq x y z
N MET A 1 10.11 -23.53 1.37
CA MET A 1 9.02 -23.34 2.37
C MET A 1 8.07 -22.28 1.80
N LYS A 2 6.76 -22.56 1.70
CA LYS A 2 5.77 -21.68 1.02
C LYS A 2 5.55 -20.39 1.83
N LYS A 3 5.33 -19.25 1.15
CA LYS A 3 4.88 -17.97 1.73
C LYS A 3 3.60 -18.21 2.55
N LEU A 4 3.58 -17.77 3.81
CA LEU A 4 2.40 -17.92 4.70
C LEU A 4 1.34 -16.83 4.48
N LEU A 5 1.69 -15.72 3.82
CA LEU A 5 0.71 -14.73 3.36
C LEU A 5 -0.11 -15.30 2.20
N ARG A 6 -1.35 -15.69 2.49
CA ARG A 6 -2.38 -16.05 1.52
C ARG A 6 -3.70 -15.42 1.90
N LEU A 7 -4.52 -15.15 0.89
CA LEU A 7 -5.84 -14.56 1.05
C LEU A 7 -6.90 -15.58 0.64
N ASP A 8 -8.00 -15.59 1.38
CA ASP A 8 -9.22 -16.26 0.96
C ASP A 8 -9.99 -15.46 -0.11
N GLU A 9 -11.11 -16.00 -0.56
CA GLU A 9 -11.99 -15.38 -1.57
C GLU A 9 -12.60 -14.03 -1.12
N ASN A 10 -12.52 -13.68 0.17
CA ASN A 10 -13.09 -12.48 0.76
C ASN A 10 -12.02 -11.49 1.23
N ASN A 11 -10.77 -11.60 0.73
CA ASN A 11 -9.63 -10.78 1.12
C ASN A 11 -9.28 -10.89 2.62
N ARG A 12 -9.57 -12.03 3.26
CA ARG A 12 -9.13 -12.34 4.63
C ARG A 12 -7.87 -13.17 4.58
N TRP A 13 -7.01 -13.00 5.57
CA TRP A 13 -5.77 -13.77 5.66
C TRP A 13 -6.06 -15.22 6.04
N GLU A 14 -5.48 -16.17 5.31
CA GLU A 14 -5.46 -17.58 5.73
C GLU A 14 -4.65 -17.70 7.02
N LEU A 15 -5.26 -18.30 8.06
CA LEU A 15 -4.69 -18.35 9.41
C LEU A 15 -4.12 -19.72 9.79
N ASP A 16 -4.44 -20.78 9.05
CA ASP A 16 -4.18 -22.18 9.43
C ASP A 16 -2.70 -22.50 9.68
N CYS A 17 -1.80 -21.67 9.16
CA CYS A 17 -0.36 -21.84 9.31
C CYS A 17 0.29 -20.81 10.25
N ILE A 18 -0.47 -19.94 10.90
CA ILE A 18 0.03 -18.87 11.78
C ILE A 18 -0.14 -19.28 13.23
N GLU A 19 0.98 -19.43 13.93
CA GLU A 19 1.06 -19.53 15.38
C GLU A 19 1.10 -18.13 16.00
N PHE A 20 0.06 -17.79 16.77
CA PHE A 20 -0.10 -16.47 17.39
C PHE A 20 0.69 -16.36 18.70
N ALA A 21 1.97 -16.02 18.56
CA ALA A 21 2.88 -15.78 19.68
C ALA A 21 2.46 -14.57 20.51
N ILE A 22 2.07 -13.47 19.86
CA ILE A 22 1.48 -12.32 20.53
C ILE A 22 -0.02 -12.26 20.24
N LYS A 23 -0.78 -11.75 21.20
CA LYS A 23 -2.21 -11.49 21.01
C LYS A 23 -2.37 -10.19 20.25
N GLU A 24 -3.10 -10.24 19.16
CA GLU A 24 -3.39 -9.05 18.35
C GLU A 24 -4.48 -8.20 19.01
N ARG A 25 -4.34 -6.88 19.00
CA ARG A 25 -5.31 -5.93 19.57
C ARG A 25 -6.65 -5.93 18.85
N VAL A 26 -6.69 -6.46 17.63
CA VAL A 26 -7.93 -6.71 16.86
C VAL A 26 -8.85 -7.77 17.53
N GLY A 27 -8.33 -8.49 18.52
CA GLY A 27 -9.04 -9.53 19.25
C GLY A 27 -8.90 -10.89 18.56
N LYS A 28 -9.99 -11.40 18.00
CA LYS A 28 -9.97 -12.64 17.23
C LYS A 28 -9.20 -12.41 15.91
N PRO A 29 -8.20 -13.23 15.55
CA PRO A 29 -7.36 -12.96 14.37
C PRO A 29 -8.11 -12.89 13.03
N GLU A 30 -9.28 -13.52 12.91
CA GLU A 30 -10.14 -13.47 11.72
C GLU A 30 -10.73 -12.09 11.47
N ASN A 31 -10.71 -11.21 12.48
CA ASN A 31 -11.20 -9.84 12.38
C ASN A 31 -10.20 -8.88 11.73
N PHE A 32 -8.93 -9.29 11.55
CA PHE A 32 -7.96 -8.52 10.78
C PHE A 32 -8.27 -8.66 9.29
N ILE A 33 -8.78 -7.59 8.68
CA ILE A 33 -9.20 -7.55 7.28
C ILE A 33 -8.34 -6.52 6.52
N GLY A 34 -8.02 -6.82 5.27
CA GLY A 34 -7.28 -5.90 4.39
C GLY A 34 -5.82 -5.68 4.79
N ARG A 35 -5.30 -4.49 4.47
CA ARG A 35 -3.88 -4.11 4.59
C ARG A 35 -2.95 -5.03 3.80
N ILE A 36 -3.44 -5.48 2.65
CA ILE A 36 -2.76 -6.49 1.82
C ILE A 36 -1.41 -5.95 1.37
N ARG A 37 -1.41 -4.78 0.73
CA ARG A 37 -0.21 -4.20 0.14
C ARG A 37 0.82 -3.83 1.19
N GLU A 38 0.38 -3.28 2.33
CA GLU A 38 1.25 -2.87 3.42
C GLU A 38 1.92 -4.07 4.08
N LEU A 39 1.16 -5.14 4.36
CA LEU A 39 1.71 -6.34 4.97
C LEU A 39 2.63 -7.10 4.01
N GLU A 40 2.30 -7.15 2.70
CA GLU A 40 3.18 -7.74 1.69
C GLU A 40 4.50 -6.97 1.52
N PHE A 41 4.43 -5.63 1.55
CA PHE A 41 5.60 -4.77 1.53
C PHE A 41 6.50 -5.05 2.73
N LEU A 42 5.95 -5.01 3.95
CA LEU A 42 6.72 -5.22 5.18
C LEU A 42 7.24 -6.66 5.30
N TYR A 43 6.49 -7.64 4.83
CA TYR A 43 6.97 -9.02 4.78
C TYR A 43 8.17 -9.16 3.82
N THR A 44 8.10 -8.57 2.63
CA THR A 44 9.23 -8.57 1.68
C THR A 44 10.45 -7.85 2.26
N TRP A 45 10.21 -6.72 2.93
CA TRP A 45 11.25 -6.01 3.67
C TRP A 45 11.87 -6.89 4.78
N ALA A 46 11.06 -7.60 5.57
CA ALA A 46 11.57 -8.45 6.64
C ALA A 46 12.36 -9.65 6.07
N ASP A 47 11.86 -10.28 5.01
CA ASP A 47 12.50 -11.42 4.37
C ASP A 47 13.91 -11.11 3.83
N ASN A 48 14.09 -9.88 3.31
CA ASN A 48 15.35 -9.34 2.82
C ASN A 48 16.40 -9.10 3.91
N ILE A 49 16.02 -9.06 5.20
CA ILE A 49 16.95 -8.92 6.34
C ILE A 49 17.90 -10.13 6.41
N ARG A 50 17.45 -11.31 6.01
CA ARG A 50 18.27 -12.54 6.01
C ARG A 50 19.52 -12.42 5.15
N ASN A 51 19.41 -11.63 4.08
CA ASN A 51 20.50 -11.33 3.15
C ASN A 51 21.15 -9.96 3.43
N GLU A 52 20.81 -9.33 4.57
CA GLU A 52 21.36 -8.04 5.00
C GLU A 52 21.07 -6.89 4.01
N LEU A 53 19.96 -6.98 3.28
CA LEU A 53 19.59 -6.00 2.23
C LEU A 53 18.68 -4.88 2.72
N SER A 54 17.96 -5.09 3.83
CA SER A 54 16.93 -4.16 4.32
C SER A 54 17.49 -3.04 5.18
N ARG A 55 16.97 -1.82 5.01
CA ARG A 55 17.27 -0.65 5.85
C ARG A 55 16.19 -0.47 6.90
N SER A 56 16.47 0.31 7.94
CA SER A 56 15.43 0.70 8.88
C SER A 56 14.35 1.53 8.18
N ILE A 57 13.08 1.28 8.55
CA ILE A 57 11.88 1.93 8.00
C ILE A 57 11.15 2.65 9.14
N ALA A 58 10.70 3.87 8.84
CA ALA A 58 9.71 4.57 9.66
C ALA A 58 8.34 4.41 9.00
N PHE A 59 7.48 3.59 9.60
CA PHE A 59 6.13 3.29 9.14
C PHE A 59 5.16 4.25 9.82
N LEU A 60 5.02 5.45 9.24
CA LEU A 60 4.37 6.60 9.85
C LEU A 60 2.95 6.77 9.35
N GLY A 61 2.03 7.02 10.26
CA GLY A 61 0.62 7.19 9.93
C GLY A 61 -0.12 7.73 11.14
N ARG A 62 -1.25 8.41 10.91
CA ARG A 62 -2.08 8.97 12.00
C ARG A 62 -2.53 7.88 12.98
N ARG A 63 -3.05 8.28 14.15
CA ARG A 63 -3.75 7.33 15.04
C ARG A 63 -4.87 6.61 14.28
N LYS A 64 -5.24 5.44 14.76
CA LYS A 64 -6.37 4.64 14.25
C LYS A 64 -6.21 4.11 12.81
N ILE A 65 -5.09 4.40 12.13
CA ILE A 65 -4.83 3.88 10.79
C ILE A 65 -4.48 2.38 10.78
N GLY A 66 -4.15 1.78 11.93
CA GLY A 66 -3.91 0.33 12.07
C GLY A 66 -2.45 -0.11 11.97
N LYS A 67 -1.49 0.78 12.26
CA LYS A 67 -0.04 0.48 12.22
C LYS A 67 0.33 -0.68 13.15
N SER A 68 -0.02 -0.57 14.44
CA SER A 68 0.29 -1.58 15.45
C SER A 68 -0.27 -2.95 15.05
N LEU A 69 -1.51 -3.01 14.56
CA LEU A 69 -2.11 -4.26 14.10
C LEU A 69 -1.32 -4.92 12.95
N VAL A 70 -0.81 -4.12 12.00
CA VAL A 70 0.04 -4.63 10.91
C VAL A 70 1.37 -5.18 11.46
N LEU A 71 1.99 -4.49 12.42
CA LEU A 71 3.20 -4.96 13.09
C LEU A 71 2.94 -6.26 13.87
N GLU A 72 1.85 -6.33 14.63
CA GLU A 72 1.47 -7.50 15.40
C GLU A 72 1.24 -8.73 14.49
N ARG A 73 0.54 -8.54 13.37
CA ARG A 73 0.35 -9.58 12.36
C ARG A 73 1.67 -10.01 11.73
N LEU A 74 2.54 -9.07 11.38
CA LEU A 74 3.87 -9.37 10.85
C LEU A 74 4.71 -10.17 11.86
N TYR A 75 4.67 -9.81 13.14
CA TYR A 75 5.34 -10.53 14.21
C TYR A 75 4.93 -12.00 14.22
N ASN A 76 3.63 -12.27 14.25
CA ASN A 76 3.08 -13.63 14.30
C ASN A 76 3.46 -14.44 13.04
N ILE A 77 3.47 -13.81 11.86
CA ILE A 77 3.95 -14.44 10.62
C ILE A 77 5.42 -14.82 10.74
N LEU A 78 6.29 -13.88 11.10
CA LEU A 78 7.75 -14.13 11.21
C LEU A 78 8.08 -15.18 12.27
N TYR A 79 7.37 -15.13 13.41
CA TYR A 79 7.47 -16.15 14.45
C TYR A 79 7.11 -17.53 13.90
N SER A 80 6.02 -17.65 13.15
CA SER A 80 5.55 -18.93 12.61
C SER A 80 6.51 -19.55 11.59
N GLU A 81 7.14 -18.72 10.75
CA GLU A 81 7.97 -19.20 9.65
C GLU A 81 9.35 -19.75 10.06
N LYS A 82 9.91 -19.37 11.21
CA LYS A 82 11.20 -19.90 11.71
C LYS A 82 12.36 -19.77 10.70
N LYS A 83 12.40 -18.69 9.92
CA LYS A 83 13.42 -18.48 8.86
C LYS A 83 14.72 -17.84 9.35
N GLY A 84 15.07 -18.03 10.62
CA GLY A 84 16.24 -17.37 11.24
C GLY A 84 16.06 -15.87 11.43
N LEU A 85 14.81 -15.39 11.44
CA LEU A 85 14.43 -14.01 11.79
C LEU A 85 13.71 -14.04 13.14
N ILE A 86 14.31 -13.41 14.15
CA ILE A 86 13.71 -13.23 15.47
C ILE A 86 12.92 -11.92 15.43
N PRO A 87 11.58 -11.96 15.48
CA PRO A 87 10.81 -10.73 15.64
C PRO A 87 10.92 -10.25 17.10
N PHE A 88 11.20 -8.97 17.28
CA PHE A 88 11.23 -8.32 18.58
C PHE A 88 10.26 -7.14 18.54
N TYR A 89 9.20 -7.22 19.34
CA TYR A 89 8.18 -6.15 19.46
C TYR A 89 8.37 -5.42 20.78
N TYR A 90 8.47 -4.09 20.73
CA TYR A 90 8.51 -3.23 21.91
C TYR A 90 7.66 -2.00 21.66
N GLU A 91 6.75 -1.72 22.56
CA GLU A 91 5.88 -0.55 22.49
C GLU A 91 6.24 0.40 23.61
N PHE A 92 6.55 1.65 23.25
CA PHE A 92 6.68 2.68 24.27
C PHE A 92 5.30 3.04 24.82
N THR A 93 5.20 3.18 26.14
CA THR A 93 3.98 3.66 26.78
C THR A 93 4.13 5.11 27.21
N GLU A 94 3.00 5.74 27.49
CA GLU A 94 2.97 7.02 28.18
C GLU A 94 3.45 6.87 29.63
N GLY A 95 3.97 7.96 30.19
CA GLY A 95 4.45 8.05 31.55
C GLY A 95 5.98 8.10 31.64
N THR A 96 6.50 9.07 32.38
CA THR A 96 7.94 9.29 32.54
C THR A 96 8.63 8.09 33.16
N ARG A 97 9.74 7.67 32.57
CA ARG A 97 10.60 6.58 33.06
C ARG A 97 12.05 7.02 33.02
N SER A 98 12.84 6.62 34.02
CA SER A 98 14.29 6.84 33.98
C SER A 98 14.95 5.98 32.91
N ALA A 99 16.08 6.42 32.37
CA ALA A 99 16.86 5.62 31.43
C ALA A 99 17.30 4.27 32.01
N LYS A 100 17.46 4.16 33.34
CA LYS A 100 17.82 2.92 34.04
C LYS A 100 16.67 1.92 34.02
N GLU A 101 15.45 2.37 34.30
CA GLU A 101 14.24 1.55 34.20
C GLU A 101 14.00 1.11 32.75
N PHE A 102 14.14 2.03 31.79
CA PHE A 102 14.05 1.70 30.37
C PHE A 102 15.06 0.63 29.95
N TYR A 103 16.32 0.74 30.39
CA TYR A 103 17.35 -0.25 30.07
C TYR A 103 17.03 -1.64 30.62
N HIS A 104 16.59 -1.72 31.87
CA HIS A 104 16.19 -2.97 32.50
C HIS A 104 14.98 -3.60 31.78
N ASP A 105 13.93 -2.83 31.54
CA ASP A 105 12.70 -3.27 30.90
C ASP A 105 12.93 -3.73 29.45
N PHE A 106 13.56 -2.88 28.62
CA PHE A 106 13.81 -3.16 27.22
C PHE A 106 14.69 -4.40 27.01
N LEU A 107 15.78 -4.51 27.77
CA LEU A 107 16.72 -5.63 27.65
C LEU A 107 16.08 -6.94 28.11
N THR A 108 15.35 -6.92 29.22
CA THR A 108 14.70 -8.12 29.76
C THR A 108 13.65 -8.63 28.78
N ARG A 109 12.78 -7.74 28.29
CA ARG A 109 11.76 -8.09 27.27
C ARG A 109 12.37 -8.59 25.98
N PHE A 110 13.48 -7.99 25.52
CA PHE A 110 14.21 -8.47 24.36
C PHE A 110 14.64 -9.93 24.50
N TYR A 111 15.31 -10.29 25.61
CA TYR A 111 15.74 -11.68 25.78
C TYR A 111 14.61 -12.65 26.10
N MET A 112 13.55 -12.21 26.77
CA MET A 112 12.35 -13.03 26.92
C MET A 112 11.76 -13.41 25.56
N GLN A 113 11.71 -12.48 24.60
CA GLN A 113 11.26 -12.76 23.24
C GLN A 113 12.26 -13.62 22.45
N VAL A 114 13.57 -13.42 22.61
CA VAL A 114 14.60 -14.29 22.02
C VAL A 114 14.47 -15.72 22.54
N ALA A 115 14.34 -15.90 23.86
CA ALA A 115 14.17 -17.22 24.47
C ALA A 115 12.85 -17.86 24.03
N GLY A 116 11.74 -17.10 24.06
CA GLY A 116 10.44 -17.57 23.60
C GLY A 116 10.42 -17.94 22.11
N TYR A 117 11.19 -17.25 21.28
CA TYR A 117 11.39 -17.62 19.87
C TYR A 117 12.07 -18.98 19.73
N TYR A 118 13.17 -19.20 20.44
CA TYR A 118 13.91 -20.45 20.35
C TYR A 118 13.16 -21.64 20.96
N LEU A 119 12.52 -21.42 22.10
CA LEU A 119 11.81 -22.46 22.87
C LEU A 119 10.41 -22.73 22.31
N ARG A 120 9.90 -21.86 21.44
CA ARG A 120 8.50 -21.84 21.02
C ARG A 120 7.53 -21.66 22.19
N ASP A 121 7.92 -20.84 23.17
CA ASP A 121 7.07 -20.54 24.31
C ASP A 121 6.35 -19.20 24.12
N THR A 122 5.08 -19.28 23.71
CA THR A 122 4.23 -18.11 23.55
C THR A 122 3.93 -17.41 24.88
N ARG A 123 4.06 -18.08 26.03
CA ARG A 123 3.81 -17.46 27.34
C ARG A 123 4.93 -16.48 27.68
N LEU A 124 6.19 -16.87 27.43
CA LEU A 124 7.33 -15.97 27.58
C LEU A 124 7.19 -14.74 26.69
N ILE A 125 6.77 -14.93 25.43
CA ILE A 125 6.56 -13.83 24.49
C ILE A 125 5.41 -12.93 24.95
N ARG A 126 4.27 -13.48 25.36
CA ARG A 126 3.11 -12.71 25.83
C ARG A 126 3.45 -11.88 27.05
N ASN A 127 4.16 -12.45 28.03
CA ASN A 127 4.63 -11.72 29.19
C ASN A 127 5.61 -10.61 28.79
N ALA A 128 6.47 -10.85 27.79
CA ALA A 128 7.44 -9.87 27.33
C ALA A 128 6.81 -8.68 26.59
N VAL A 129 5.69 -8.86 25.88
CA VAL A 129 5.01 -7.77 25.16
C VAL A 129 3.91 -7.09 25.97
N ASP A 130 3.47 -7.70 27.08
CA ASP A 130 2.48 -7.08 27.97
C ASP A 130 3.14 -5.93 28.75
N SER A 131 2.77 -4.70 28.43
CA SER A 131 3.29 -3.49 29.08
C SER A 131 3.01 -3.40 30.57
N ASN A 132 2.02 -4.16 31.08
CA ASN A 132 1.68 -4.20 32.50
C ASN A 132 2.41 -5.31 33.27
N ALA A 133 3.06 -6.23 32.56
CA ALA A 133 3.85 -7.27 33.20
C ALA A 133 5.12 -6.67 33.80
N ASP A 134 5.33 -6.92 35.10
CA ASP A 134 6.61 -6.64 35.75
C ASP A 134 7.64 -7.66 35.29
N VAL A 135 8.82 -7.17 34.90
CA VAL A 135 9.90 -7.99 34.34
C VAL A 135 11.12 -7.89 35.24
N ASP A 136 11.68 -9.01 35.66
CA ASP A 136 12.87 -9.03 36.52
C ASP A 136 14.00 -9.80 35.83
N VAL A 137 15.06 -9.07 35.48
CA VAL A 137 16.27 -9.60 34.84
C VAL A 137 16.94 -10.71 35.67
N ILE A 138 16.91 -10.63 37.01
CA ILE A 138 17.52 -11.62 37.91
C ILE A 138 16.67 -12.89 37.93
N ALA A 139 15.36 -12.75 38.06
CA ALA A 139 14.43 -13.87 38.02
C ALA A 139 14.51 -14.59 36.66
N PHE A 140 14.44 -13.83 35.57
CA PHE A 140 14.53 -14.36 34.22
C PHE A 140 15.88 -15.03 33.93
N LYS A 141 17.00 -14.46 34.42
CA LYS A 141 18.31 -15.12 34.32
C LYS A 141 18.31 -16.49 34.98
N LYS A 142 17.77 -16.63 36.20
CA LYS A 142 17.71 -17.92 36.91
C LYS A 142 16.89 -18.94 36.13
N GLU A 143 15.78 -18.51 35.53
CA GLU A 143 14.96 -19.35 34.66
C GLU A 143 15.78 -19.86 33.45
N ILE A 144 16.45 -18.96 32.73
CA ILE A 144 17.28 -19.30 31.56
C ILE A 144 18.45 -20.22 31.92
N GLU A 145 19.07 -20.02 33.09
CA GLU A 145 20.13 -20.90 33.59
C GLU A 145 19.64 -22.33 33.84
N SER A 146 18.35 -22.51 34.16
CA SER A 146 17.76 -23.82 34.44
C SER A 146 17.31 -24.60 33.20
N ILE A 147 17.23 -23.94 32.04
CA ILE A 147 16.71 -24.56 30.80
C ILE A 147 17.77 -24.64 29.69
N SER A 148 17.52 -25.49 28.69
CA SER A 148 18.37 -25.61 27.50
C SER A 148 17.79 -24.75 26.38
N VAL A 149 18.53 -23.71 25.98
CA VAL A 149 18.15 -22.78 24.91
C VAL A 149 19.34 -22.53 23.97
N PRO A 150 19.14 -22.43 22.66
CA PRO A 150 20.15 -21.94 21.73
C PRO A 150 20.79 -20.64 22.22
N ASN A 151 22.12 -20.53 22.06
CA ASN A 151 22.88 -19.36 22.47
C ASN A 151 22.79 -19.02 23.98
N LYS A 152 22.46 -20.00 24.84
CA LYS A 152 22.33 -19.83 26.30
C LYS A 152 23.48 -19.07 26.93
N GLU A 153 24.72 -19.46 26.67
CA GLU A 153 25.89 -18.84 27.31
C GLU A 153 25.98 -17.36 26.97
N LYS A 154 25.62 -16.99 25.72
CA LYS A 154 25.60 -15.60 25.26
C LYS A 154 24.49 -14.81 25.94
N ILE A 155 23.28 -15.39 26.02
CA ILE A 155 22.13 -14.78 26.68
C ILE A 155 22.43 -14.55 28.17
N VAL A 156 22.90 -15.59 28.88
CA VAL A 156 23.24 -15.50 30.32
C VAL A 156 24.36 -14.48 30.57
N HIS A 157 25.41 -14.48 29.73
CA HIS A 157 26.46 -13.47 29.80
C HIS A 157 25.89 -12.04 29.63
N ASP A 158 25.00 -11.85 28.68
CA ASP A 158 24.36 -10.56 28.41
C ASP A 158 23.43 -10.09 29.53
N LEU A 159 22.71 -11.01 30.19
CA LEU A 159 21.89 -10.74 31.38
C LEU A 159 22.77 -10.40 32.58
N ASN A 160 23.88 -11.11 32.80
CA ASN A 160 24.88 -10.77 33.82
C ASN A 160 25.43 -9.35 33.64
N ARG A 161 25.75 -8.99 32.39
CA ARG A 161 26.22 -7.63 32.08
C ARG A 161 25.15 -6.57 32.38
N CYS A 162 23.88 -6.89 32.17
CA CYS A 162 22.77 -6.00 32.53
C CYS A 162 22.71 -5.78 34.05
N ILE A 163 22.69 -6.85 34.83
CA ILE A 163 22.68 -6.79 36.31
C ILE A 163 23.85 -5.94 36.81
N ASN A 164 25.08 -6.25 36.36
CA ASN A 164 26.28 -5.51 36.73
C ASN A 164 26.27 -4.04 36.28
N MET A 165 25.50 -3.69 35.24
CA MET A 165 25.35 -2.30 34.79
C MET A 165 24.32 -1.55 35.64
N LEU A 166 23.23 -2.20 36.03
CA LEU A 166 22.21 -1.64 36.92
C LEU A 166 22.75 -1.37 38.34
N GLU A 167 23.77 -2.09 38.78
CA GLU A 167 24.44 -1.84 40.08
C GLU A 167 25.40 -0.64 40.04
N LYS A 168 25.74 -0.11 38.85
CA LYS A 168 26.69 0.99 38.70
C LYS A 168 25.96 2.33 38.64
N GLU A 169 26.62 3.38 39.10
CA GLU A 169 26.20 4.75 38.78
C GLU A 169 26.87 5.18 37.47
N LYS A 170 26.05 5.45 36.46
CA LYS A 170 26.46 5.88 35.12
C LYS A 170 25.59 7.06 34.68
N PRO A 171 26.10 7.92 33.78
CA PRO A 171 25.24 8.90 33.12
C PRO A 171 24.00 8.23 32.53
N LEU A 172 22.82 8.81 32.75
CA LEU A 172 21.53 8.21 32.37
C LEU A 172 21.50 7.81 30.88
N TYR A 173 22.03 8.65 29.99
CA TYR A 173 22.08 8.36 28.56
C TYR A 173 22.85 7.08 28.19
N GLU A 174 23.85 6.65 28.98
CA GLU A 174 24.59 5.39 28.74
C GLU A 174 23.67 4.16 28.84
N TYR A 175 22.65 4.22 29.68
CA TYR A 175 21.63 3.17 29.77
C TYR A 175 20.79 3.09 28.50
N VAL A 176 20.43 4.23 27.91
CA VAL A 176 19.70 4.29 26.63
C VAL A 176 20.55 3.72 25.50
N ILE A 177 21.83 4.10 25.42
CA ILE A 177 22.77 3.54 24.43
C ILE A 177 22.87 2.02 24.59
N ALA A 178 23.04 1.53 25.81
CA ALA A 178 23.16 0.10 26.07
C ALA A 178 21.88 -0.69 25.76
N ALA A 179 20.69 -0.11 25.98
CA ALA A 179 19.41 -0.73 25.66
C ALA A 179 19.26 -0.90 24.14
N THR A 180 19.38 0.22 23.41
CA THR A 180 19.13 0.29 21.97
C THR A 180 20.17 -0.48 21.15
N ALA A 181 21.40 -0.65 21.67
CA ALA A 181 22.44 -1.46 21.03
C ALA A 181 22.21 -2.98 21.16
N LYS A 182 21.30 -3.43 22.03
CA LYS A 182 21.22 -4.84 22.42
C LYS A 182 20.81 -5.79 21.29
N PRO A 183 19.76 -5.50 20.50
CA PRO A 183 19.35 -6.39 19.42
C PRO A 183 20.43 -6.58 18.36
N ARG A 184 21.10 -5.48 17.98
CA ARG A 184 22.29 -5.50 17.11
C ARG A 184 23.39 -6.37 17.71
N SER A 185 23.76 -6.12 18.98
CA SER A 185 24.89 -6.80 19.62
C SER A 185 24.69 -8.31 19.62
N PHE A 186 23.48 -8.77 19.95
CA PHE A 186 23.13 -10.18 19.89
C PHE A 186 23.26 -10.76 18.46
N ALA A 187 22.67 -10.12 17.46
CA ALA A 187 22.69 -10.58 16.07
C ALA A 187 24.10 -10.61 15.44
N THR A 188 25.03 -9.81 15.96
CA THR A 188 26.45 -9.79 15.53
C THR A 188 27.36 -10.70 16.35
N THR A 189 26.84 -11.36 17.41
CA THR A 189 27.69 -12.17 18.29
C THR A 189 28.19 -13.41 17.54
N PRO A 190 29.49 -13.75 17.60
CA PRO A 190 30.04 -14.91 16.91
C PRO A 190 29.25 -16.20 17.20
N GLY A 191 28.83 -16.89 16.15
CA GLY A 191 28.05 -18.12 16.22
C GLY A 191 26.52 -17.94 16.31
N VAL A 192 26.01 -16.71 16.46
CA VAL A 192 24.59 -16.41 16.24
C VAL A 192 24.38 -16.29 14.73
N LYS A 193 23.44 -17.06 14.19
CA LYS A 193 23.10 -17.04 12.75
C LYS A 193 21.85 -16.21 12.48
N GLU A 194 21.01 -16.09 13.49
CA GLU A 194 19.74 -15.41 13.49
C GLU A 194 19.93 -13.90 13.35
N LYS A 195 19.03 -13.27 12.60
CA LYS A 195 18.91 -11.82 12.50
C LYS A 195 17.70 -11.36 13.30
N VAL A 196 17.68 -10.10 13.69
CA VAL A 196 16.58 -9.56 14.50
C VAL A 196 15.75 -8.58 13.67
N VAL A 197 14.44 -8.67 13.75
CA VAL A 197 13.53 -7.67 13.18
C VAL A 197 13.00 -6.84 14.34
N GLN A 198 13.51 -5.62 14.51
CA GLN A 198 13.11 -4.74 15.62
C GLN A 198 11.85 -3.98 15.23
N MET A 199 10.72 -4.28 15.85
CA MET A 199 9.44 -3.60 15.69
C MET A 199 9.21 -2.71 16.91
N ILE A 200 9.41 -1.40 16.74
CA ILE A 200 9.33 -0.43 17.83
C ILE A 200 8.08 0.45 17.62
N ASP A 201 7.05 0.20 18.41
CA ASP A 201 5.76 0.89 18.29
C ASP A 201 5.75 2.19 19.13
N GLU A 202 5.09 3.22 18.60
CA GLU A 202 4.96 4.56 19.20
C GLU A 202 6.30 5.22 19.57
N PHE A 203 7.24 5.23 18.61
CA PHE A 203 8.63 5.69 18.78
C PHE A 203 8.77 7.11 19.32
N GLN A 204 7.82 8.01 19.07
CA GLN A 204 7.86 9.39 19.60
C GLN A 204 7.95 9.43 21.13
N TYR A 205 7.41 8.42 21.82
CA TYR A 205 7.40 8.36 23.27
C TYR A 205 8.78 8.14 23.89
N LEU A 206 9.76 7.66 23.11
CA LEU A 206 11.16 7.63 23.53
C LEU A 206 11.64 9.02 23.95
N ASN A 207 11.41 10.04 23.11
CA ASN A 207 11.86 11.40 23.40
C ASN A 207 10.93 12.15 24.35
N MET A 208 9.66 11.75 24.43
CA MET A 208 8.69 12.42 25.30
C MET A 208 8.78 11.98 26.76
N TYR A 209 9.14 10.70 27.01
CA TYR A 209 8.96 10.10 28.33
C TYR A 209 10.19 9.41 28.92
N ILE A 210 11.26 9.18 28.15
CA ILE A 210 12.50 8.61 28.71
C ILE A 210 13.43 9.72 29.20
N ASP A 211 13.65 9.77 30.51
CA ASP A 211 14.63 10.66 31.12
C ASP A 211 16.05 10.12 30.93
N ALA A 212 16.76 10.71 29.97
CA ALA A 212 18.16 10.42 29.65
C ALA A 212 19.14 11.41 30.30
N GLY A 213 18.69 12.19 31.29
CA GLY A 213 19.50 13.18 32.00
C GLY A 213 19.74 14.42 31.16
N VAL A 214 21.01 14.73 30.88
CA VAL A 214 21.39 15.94 30.12
C VAL A 214 20.99 15.85 28.64
N GLU A 215 20.83 14.63 28.10
CA GLU A 215 20.40 14.42 26.72
C GLU A 215 18.87 14.48 26.61
N ASP A 216 18.36 15.48 25.89
CA ASP A 216 16.92 15.73 25.71
C ASP A 216 16.31 14.98 24.51
N LYS A 217 17.15 14.27 23.74
CA LYS A 217 16.79 13.48 22.55
C LYS A 217 17.38 12.07 22.63
N PRO A 218 16.86 11.20 23.51
CA PRO A 218 17.33 9.82 23.66
C PRO A 218 17.30 9.01 22.35
N CYS A 219 16.48 9.38 21.36
CA CYS A 219 16.48 8.74 20.03
C CYS A 219 17.85 8.74 19.34
N LYS A 220 18.76 9.68 19.67
CA LYS A 220 20.15 9.72 19.16
C LYS A 220 20.92 8.43 19.46
N ALA A 221 20.51 7.65 20.47
CA ALA A 221 21.10 6.35 20.77
C ALA A 221 20.99 5.38 19.57
N TYR A 222 20.00 5.58 18.70
CA TYR A 222 19.82 4.79 17.49
C TYR A 222 20.72 5.17 16.31
N MET A 223 21.59 6.19 16.42
CA MET A 223 22.44 6.66 15.31
C MET A 223 23.24 5.53 14.65
N SER A 224 23.85 4.65 15.45
CA SER A 224 24.65 3.54 14.90
C SER A 224 23.84 2.28 14.63
N THR A 225 22.74 2.06 15.34
CA THR A 225 21.96 0.81 15.26
C THR A 225 20.98 0.84 14.11
N ALA A 226 20.44 2.02 13.75
CA ALA A 226 19.54 2.18 12.61
C ALA A 226 20.19 1.91 11.24
N GLU A 227 21.51 1.94 11.14
CA GLU A 227 22.25 1.63 9.91
C GLU A 227 22.50 0.12 9.72
N VAL A 228 22.31 -0.67 10.77
CA VAL A 228 22.70 -2.08 10.76
C VAL A 228 21.67 -2.95 10.07
N ARG A 229 22.17 -3.81 9.18
CA ARG A 229 21.37 -4.69 8.33
C ARG A 229 20.97 -6.01 8.97
N VAL A 230 21.68 -6.42 10.03
CA VAL A 230 21.39 -7.67 10.78
C VAL A 230 20.34 -7.50 11.87
N ALA A 231 20.01 -6.25 12.19
CA ALA A 231 19.00 -5.89 13.17
C ALA A 231 18.34 -4.55 12.78
N PRO A 232 17.72 -4.41 11.60
CA PRO A 232 17.12 -3.14 11.21
C PRO A 232 15.84 -2.88 12.01
N LEU A 233 15.45 -1.61 12.05
CA LEU A 233 14.27 -1.14 12.76
C LEU A 233 13.08 -0.93 11.83
N LEU A 234 11.92 -1.37 12.27
CA LEU A 234 10.61 -0.93 11.82
C LEU A 234 10.01 -0.13 12.96
N ILE A 235 10.06 1.20 12.86
CA ILE A 235 9.47 2.08 13.87
C ILE A 235 8.10 2.56 13.40
N THR A 236 7.18 2.77 14.33
CA THR A 236 5.93 3.50 14.06
C THR A 236 5.88 4.79 14.87
N GLY A 237 4.95 5.66 14.52
CA GLY A 237 4.52 6.73 15.41
C GLY A 237 3.24 7.37 14.95
N SER A 238 2.39 7.73 15.91
CA SER A 238 1.11 8.37 15.62
C SER A 238 1.19 9.89 15.44
N LEU A 239 2.26 10.52 15.94
CA LEU A 239 2.60 11.93 15.72
C LEU A 239 3.61 12.02 14.57
N MET A 240 3.14 11.88 13.33
CA MET A 240 3.99 11.72 12.16
C MET A 240 4.91 12.93 11.95
N GLY A 241 4.37 14.14 12.08
CA GLY A 241 5.15 15.37 11.98
C GLY A 241 6.25 15.46 13.04
N VAL A 242 5.98 15.02 14.28
CA VAL A 242 6.97 14.96 15.37
C VAL A 242 8.06 13.95 15.04
N VAL A 243 7.69 12.70 14.71
CA VAL A 243 8.66 11.65 14.42
C VAL A 243 9.50 12.00 13.19
N SER A 244 8.90 12.47 12.10
CA SER A 244 9.63 12.87 10.89
C SER A 244 10.63 14.00 11.17
N GLU A 245 10.26 15.01 11.97
CA GLU A 245 11.18 16.08 12.40
C GLU A 245 12.35 15.53 13.22
N GLU A 246 12.09 14.60 14.13
CA GLU A 246 13.12 13.95 14.96
C GLU A 246 14.06 13.09 14.12
N LEU A 247 13.54 12.30 13.19
CA LEU A 247 14.33 11.51 12.26
C LEU A 247 15.19 12.40 11.36
N MET A 248 14.62 13.47 10.81
CA MET A 248 15.34 14.41 9.95
C MET A 248 16.49 15.11 10.70
N ARG A 249 16.27 15.52 11.95
CA ARG A 249 17.27 16.27 12.73
C ARG A 249 18.32 15.38 13.37
N TRP A 250 17.91 14.27 13.96
CA TRP A 250 18.78 13.48 14.83
C TRP A 250 19.23 12.15 14.23
N LEU A 251 18.46 11.61 13.28
CA LEU A 251 18.76 10.35 12.60
C LEU A 251 18.75 10.50 11.07
N PRO A 252 19.39 11.54 10.50
CA PRO A 252 19.25 11.89 9.09
C PRO A 252 19.71 10.74 8.20
N HIS A 253 18.91 10.47 7.15
CA HIS A 253 19.16 9.45 6.13
C HIS A 253 19.29 8.00 6.66
N ARG A 254 18.91 7.72 7.91
CA ARG A 254 18.98 6.36 8.48
C ARG A 254 17.72 5.54 8.28
N PHE A 255 16.58 6.21 8.19
CA PHE A 255 15.28 5.60 7.96
C PHE A 255 14.77 5.92 6.56
N SER A 256 14.15 4.93 5.93
CA SER A 256 13.22 5.18 4.83
C SER A 256 11.84 5.43 5.41
N GLU A 257 11.26 6.60 5.13
CA GLU A 257 9.91 6.92 5.58
C GLU A 257 8.88 6.29 4.64
N PHE A 258 7.93 5.55 5.22
CA PHE A 258 6.77 5.01 4.54
C PHE A 258 5.52 5.58 5.21
N ILE A 259 4.77 6.38 4.47
CA ILE A 259 3.51 6.94 4.95
C ILE A 259 2.41 5.90 4.73
N VAL A 260 1.84 5.42 5.84
CA VAL A 260 0.74 4.45 5.84
C VAL A 260 -0.50 5.12 5.27
N PRO A 261 -1.00 4.66 4.11
CA PRO A 261 -2.18 5.27 3.51
C PRO A 261 -3.43 4.92 4.31
N LYS A 262 -4.52 5.63 4.00
CA LYS A 262 -5.87 5.16 4.33
C LYS A 262 -6.08 3.77 3.74
N MET A 263 -6.97 3.00 4.36
CA MET A 263 -7.27 1.67 3.87
C MET A 263 -7.89 1.75 2.48
N ASP A 264 -7.63 0.75 1.64
CA ASP A 264 -8.30 0.66 0.34
C ASP A 264 -9.82 0.65 0.53
N ILE A 265 -10.56 1.25 -0.40
CA ILE A 265 -12.02 1.37 -0.28
C ILE A 265 -12.70 -0.01 -0.28
N ASN A 266 -12.21 -0.97 -1.09
CA ASN A 266 -12.80 -2.30 -1.15
C ASN A 266 -12.49 -3.09 0.14
N GLU A 267 -11.26 -2.95 0.65
CA GLU A 267 -10.87 -3.52 1.93
C GLU A 267 -11.70 -2.92 3.09
N SER A 268 -11.95 -1.61 3.05
CA SER A 268 -12.76 -0.89 4.04
C SER A 268 -14.21 -1.35 4.02
N VAL A 269 -14.82 -1.47 2.83
CA VAL A 269 -16.19 -1.99 2.70
C VAL A 269 -16.29 -3.44 3.20
N ALA A 270 -15.32 -4.29 2.88
CA ALA A 270 -15.26 -5.66 3.40
C ALA A 270 -15.17 -5.69 4.94
N MET A 271 -14.33 -4.83 5.51
CA MET A 271 -14.20 -4.65 6.96
C MET A 271 -15.51 -4.19 7.59
N ILE A 272 -16.17 -3.18 7.02
CA ILE A 272 -17.44 -2.63 7.52
C ILE A 272 -18.54 -3.69 7.52
N LEU A 273 -18.69 -4.44 6.43
CA LEU A 273 -19.68 -5.51 6.36
C LEU A 273 -19.40 -6.64 7.35
N ASN A 274 -18.13 -6.97 7.60
CA ASN A 274 -17.77 -7.98 8.59
C ASN A 274 -18.07 -7.51 10.02
N TYR A 275 -17.59 -6.33 10.40
CA TYR A 275 -17.84 -5.78 11.73
C TYR A 275 -19.32 -5.42 11.95
N GLY A 276 -20.03 -5.00 10.90
CA GLY A 276 -21.48 -4.83 10.91
C GLY A 276 -22.19 -6.10 11.36
N LYS A 277 -21.84 -7.25 10.77
CA LYS A 277 -22.38 -8.56 11.20
C LYS A 277 -22.00 -8.89 12.65
N LEU A 278 -20.76 -8.64 13.06
CA LEU A 278 -20.30 -8.93 14.43
C LEU A 278 -21.04 -8.10 15.49
N TYR A 279 -21.40 -6.86 15.17
CA TYR A 279 -22.12 -5.96 16.06
C TYR A 279 -23.65 -5.94 15.84
N ASN A 280 -24.18 -6.86 15.01
CA ASN A 280 -25.60 -6.98 14.68
C ASN A 280 -26.22 -5.74 14.01
N HIS A 281 -25.50 -5.14 13.07
CA HIS A 281 -26.01 -4.12 12.16
C HIS A 281 -26.52 -4.74 10.86
N GLU A 282 -27.58 -4.16 10.28
CA GLU A 282 -28.16 -4.58 9.01
C GLU A 282 -27.58 -3.74 7.86
N LEU A 283 -26.30 -3.99 7.55
CA LEU A 283 -25.56 -3.18 6.57
C LEU A 283 -25.69 -3.74 5.14
N THR A 284 -26.18 -2.90 4.23
CA THR A 284 -26.07 -3.13 2.79
C THR A 284 -24.73 -2.63 2.27
N HIS A 285 -24.34 -3.03 1.06
CA HIS A 285 -23.12 -2.54 0.41
C HIS A 285 -23.10 -1.01 0.27
N ASN A 286 -24.25 -0.39 -0.05
CA ASN A 286 -24.38 1.05 -0.18
C ASN A 286 -24.15 1.78 1.17
N ILE A 287 -24.70 1.25 2.26
CA ILE A 287 -24.47 1.79 3.60
C ILE A 287 -23.00 1.63 3.98
N ALA A 288 -22.37 0.50 3.64
CA ALA A 288 -20.95 0.28 3.90
C ALA A 288 -20.06 1.26 3.12
N GLN A 289 -20.37 1.54 1.85
CA GLN A 289 -19.67 2.57 1.07
C GLN A 289 -19.81 3.96 1.71
N TYR A 290 -21.02 4.32 2.15
CA TYR A 290 -21.25 5.59 2.83
C TYR A 290 -20.48 5.69 4.15
N ILE A 291 -20.47 4.63 4.97
CA ILE A 291 -19.67 4.58 6.20
C ILE A 291 -18.18 4.76 5.88
N ALA A 292 -17.68 4.08 4.86
CA ALA A 292 -16.29 4.18 4.41
C ALA A 292 -15.95 5.63 4.00
N HIS A 293 -16.88 6.30 3.31
CA HIS A 293 -16.77 7.71 2.92
C HIS A 293 -16.73 8.66 4.14
N ILE A 294 -17.69 8.59 5.06
CA ILE A 294 -17.77 9.53 6.21
C ILE A 294 -16.66 9.30 7.25
N THR A 295 -16.12 8.09 7.31
CA THR A 295 -14.95 7.73 8.16
C THR A 295 -13.63 7.82 7.40
N ASN A 296 -13.68 8.20 6.12
CA ASN A 296 -12.53 8.36 5.24
C ASN A 296 -11.59 7.15 5.22
N ASN A 297 -12.16 5.94 5.22
CA ASN A 297 -11.43 4.67 5.20
C ASN A 297 -10.39 4.53 6.32
N VAL A 298 -10.58 5.21 7.46
CA VAL A 298 -9.70 5.08 8.63
C VAL A 298 -10.22 3.91 9.48
N PRO A 299 -9.48 2.78 9.60
CA PRO A 299 -9.99 1.56 10.24
C PRO A 299 -10.51 1.76 11.66
N GLY A 300 -9.78 2.50 12.51
CA GLY A 300 -10.26 2.73 13.87
C GLY A 300 -11.48 3.66 13.95
N ARG A 301 -11.68 4.59 13.00
CA ARG A 301 -12.91 5.40 12.91
C ARG A 301 -14.11 4.54 12.49
N ILE A 302 -13.89 3.60 11.55
CA ILE A 302 -14.89 2.60 11.17
C ILE A 302 -15.32 1.78 12.41
N ILE A 303 -14.35 1.26 13.17
CA ILE A 303 -14.65 0.49 14.39
C ILE A 303 -15.37 1.34 15.43
N GLU A 304 -14.91 2.57 15.66
CA GLU A 304 -15.55 3.50 16.60
C GLU A 304 -17.00 3.78 16.18
N LEU A 305 -17.27 3.96 14.89
CA LEU A 305 -18.63 4.17 14.37
C LEU A 305 -19.53 2.93 14.54
N LEU A 306 -19.01 1.72 14.29
CA LEU A 306 -19.78 0.47 14.37
C LEU A 306 -19.89 -0.09 15.80
N CYS A 307 -19.01 0.30 16.72
CA CYS A 307 -19.01 -0.25 18.07
C CYS A 307 -20.31 0.16 18.80
N PRO A 308 -21.05 -0.80 19.38
CA PRO A 308 -22.28 -0.51 20.10
C PRO A 308 -21.97 0.24 21.40
N LYS A 309 -22.74 1.29 21.67
CA LYS A 309 -22.65 2.10 22.90
C LYS A 309 -24.05 2.44 23.40
N PHE A 310 -24.16 2.68 24.71
CA PHE A 310 -25.43 3.10 25.28
C PHE A 310 -25.89 4.44 24.68
N GLY A 311 -27.11 4.48 24.16
CA GLY A 311 -27.67 5.65 23.48
C GLY A 311 -27.25 5.83 22.01
N LYS A 312 -26.39 4.96 21.47
CA LYS A 312 -25.97 5.03 20.07
C LYS A 312 -26.85 4.15 19.17
N THR A 313 -27.31 4.72 18.07
CA THR A 313 -28.23 4.08 17.11
C THR A 313 -27.56 2.88 16.42
N SER A 314 -28.29 1.76 16.28
CA SER A 314 -27.88 0.66 15.41
C SER A 314 -28.11 1.03 13.95
N ILE A 315 -27.15 0.72 13.09
CA ILE A 315 -27.16 1.17 11.70
C ILE A 315 -27.91 0.18 10.81
N SER A 316 -29.01 0.64 10.21
CA SER A 316 -29.76 -0.07 9.17
C SER A 316 -30.01 0.78 7.92
N THR A 317 -29.86 2.10 8.03
CA THR A 317 -29.96 3.06 6.93
C THR A 317 -28.78 4.05 6.92
N ILE A 318 -28.70 4.87 5.87
CA ILE A 318 -27.75 6.00 5.80
C ILE A 318 -28.03 7.02 6.91
N GLU A 319 -29.31 7.32 7.20
CA GLU A 319 -29.65 8.25 8.29
C GLU A 319 -29.22 7.72 9.66
N ASP A 320 -29.27 6.40 9.88
CA ASP A 320 -28.78 5.81 11.12
C ASP A 320 -27.25 5.93 11.24
N ALA A 321 -26.51 5.81 10.14
CA ALA A 321 -25.07 6.02 10.11
C ALA A 321 -24.72 7.48 10.49
N ASP A 322 -25.48 8.46 10.01
CA ASP A 322 -25.31 9.86 10.40
C ASP A 322 -25.62 10.11 11.87
N LYS A 323 -26.69 9.49 12.40
CA LYS A 323 -27.01 9.57 13.85
C LYS A 323 -25.90 8.94 14.70
N ALA A 324 -25.36 7.80 14.27
CA ALA A 324 -24.24 7.15 14.94
C ALA A 324 -22.97 8.01 14.89
N LEU A 325 -22.70 8.67 13.76
CA LEU A 325 -21.57 9.60 13.62
C LEU A 325 -21.75 10.82 14.52
N ARG A 326 -22.95 11.40 14.57
CA ARG A 326 -23.31 12.50 15.47
C ARG A 326 -22.99 12.15 16.91
N TYR A 327 -23.46 11.00 17.39
CA TYR A 327 -23.12 10.51 18.73
C TYR A 327 -21.60 10.46 18.94
N GLU A 328 -20.85 9.93 17.97
CA GLU A 328 -19.40 9.79 18.12
C GLU A 328 -18.63 11.13 18.15
N VAL A 329 -19.13 12.16 17.48
CA VAL A 329 -18.52 13.51 17.47
C VAL A 329 -19.05 14.44 18.56
N GLU A 330 -20.21 14.13 19.14
CA GLU A 330 -20.78 14.84 20.29
C GLU A 330 -20.26 14.28 21.61
N ASP A 331 -20.36 12.97 21.87
CA ASP A 331 -20.03 12.39 23.18
C ASP A 331 -19.24 11.08 23.11
N GLY A 332 -18.84 10.67 21.89
CA GLY A 332 -18.17 9.39 21.70
C GLY A 332 -16.64 9.45 21.63
N THR A 333 -16.08 8.33 21.20
CA THR A 333 -14.63 8.11 21.19
C THR A 333 -13.96 8.94 20.12
N ILE A 334 -14.63 9.17 18.99
CA ILE A 334 -14.09 10.00 17.90
C ILE A 334 -13.80 11.41 18.40
N ARG A 335 -14.75 12.03 19.13
CA ARG A 335 -14.54 13.33 19.77
C ARG A 335 -13.36 13.31 20.71
N HIS A 336 -13.32 12.39 21.66
CA HIS A 336 -12.25 12.33 22.67
C HIS A 336 -10.86 12.18 22.04
N ASP A 337 -10.71 11.33 21.03
CA ASP A 337 -9.43 11.17 20.32
C ASP A 337 -8.98 12.46 19.61
N TRP A 338 -9.92 13.20 19.00
CA TRP A 338 -9.61 14.50 18.41
C TRP A 338 -9.33 15.57 19.46
N ASP A 339 -10.08 15.60 20.55
CA ASP A 339 -9.88 16.55 21.65
C ASP A 339 -8.48 16.39 22.28
N GLU A 340 -7.97 15.16 22.40
CA GLU A 340 -6.58 14.91 22.83
C GLU A 340 -5.55 15.54 21.89
N TYR A 341 -5.69 15.30 20.58
CA TYR A 341 -4.80 15.87 19.55
C TYR A 341 -4.85 17.40 19.51
N LEU A 342 -6.07 17.94 19.51
CA LEU A 342 -6.30 19.37 19.53
C LEU A 342 -5.73 19.98 20.80
N MET A 343 -5.89 19.33 21.97
CA MET A 343 -5.29 19.80 23.21
C MET A 343 -3.75 19.82 23.13
N LEU A 344 -3.11 18.80 22.57
CA LEU A 344 -1.64 18.77 22.40
C LEU A 344 -1.17 19.91 21.48
N ALA A 345 -1.83 20.10 20.34
CA ALA A 345 -1.52 21.17 19.40
C ALA A 345 -1.82 22.57 19.96
N MET A 346 -2.91 22.72 20.73
CA MET A 346 -3.39 23.99 21.26
C MET A 346 -2.75 24.40 22.59
N LYS A 347 -2.26 23.45 23.40
CA LYS A 347 -1.42 23.76 24.57
C LYS A 347 -0.10 24.40 24.15
N ALA A 348 0.38 24.09 22.94
CA ALA A 348 1.59 24.70 22.41
C ALA A 348 1.39 26.19 22.02
N VAL A 349 0.19 26.60 21.58
CA VAL A 349 -0.20 28.01 21.36
C VAL A 349 -1.73 28.13 21.40
N ASN A 350 -2.30 28.89 22.34
CA ASN A 350 -3.74 29.12 22.41
C ASN A 350 -4.16 30.24 21.45
N ASN A 351 -4.54 29.91 20.20
CA ASN A 351 -5.01 30.91 19.25
C ASN A 351 -6.32 30.51 18.56
N VAL A 352 -7.35 31.37 18.69
CA VAL A 352 -8.62 31.31 17.94
C VAL A 352 -8.39 31.17 16.43
N ASN A 353 -7.31 31.77 15.90
CA ASN A 353 -6.94 31.67 14.49
C ASN A 353 -6.60 30.23 14.06
N MET A 354 -5.93 29.44 14.90
CA MET A 354 -5.59 28.05 14.56
C MET A 354 -6.85 27.18 14.37
N ARG A 355 -7.89 27.39 15.19
CA ARG A 355 -9.18 26.69 15.04
C ARG A 355 -9.88 27.09 13.75
N ARG A 356 -9.94 28.39 13.47
CA ARG A 356 -10.53 28.91 12.23
C ARG A 356 -9.78 28.39 11.01
N MET A 357 -8.45 28.38 11.02
CA MET A 357 -7.62 27.88 9.92
C MET A 357 -7.82 26.39 9.69
N THR A 358 -7.82 25.60 10.77
CA THR A 358 -8.05 24.16 10.69
C THR A 358 -9.40 23.86 10.06
N TRP A 359 -10.45 24.53 10.54
CA TRP A 359 -11.78 24.35 9.96
C TRP A 359 -11.86 24.81 8.50
N PHE A 360 -11.30 25.97 8.16
CA PHE A 360 -11.27 26.46 6.77
C PHE A 360 -10.61 25.43 5.84
N LEU A 361 -9.47 24.89 6.24
CA LEU A 361 -8.74 23.90 5.45
C LEU A 361 -9.50 22.57 5.36
N CYS A 362 -10.14 22.11 6.44
CA CYS A 362 -10.95 20.88 6.42
C CYS A 362 -12.25 21.05 5.63
N ARG A 363 -12.85 22.24 5.62
CA ARG A 363 -14.06 22.56 4.84
C ARG A 363 -13.77 22.55 3.34
N ASN A 364 -12.59 22.98 2.94
CA ASN A 364 -12.14 22.98 1.55
C ASN A 364 -11.27 21.73 1.28
N GLU A 365 -11.80 20.55 1.66
CA GLU A 365 -11.11 19.27 1.46
C GLU A 365 -10.73 19.09 -0.02
N GLY A 366 -9.50 18.64 -0.27
CA GLY A 366 -8.95 18.44 -1.62
C GLY A 366 -8.24 19.67 -2.22
N GLU A 367 -8.44 20.86 -1.65
CA GLU A 367 -7.78 22.10 -2.07
C GLU A 367 -6.49 22.38 -1.26
N TRP A 368 -5.57 23.13 -1.88
CA TRP A 368 -4.26 23.44 -1.31
C TRP A 368 -3.95 24.92 -1.40
N TYR A 369 -3.72 25.56 -0.25
CA TYR A 369 -3.57 27.02 -0.16
C TYR A 369 -2.16 27.40 0.27
N TYR A 370 -1.59 28.46 -0.32
CA TYR A 370 -0.41 29.09 0.28
C TYR A 370 -0.83 29.88 1.52
N PRO A 371 0.08 30.12 2.50
CA PRO A 371 -0.23 30.92 3.68
C PRO A 371 -0.87 32.28 3.37
N GLN A 372 -0.41 32.96 2.32
CA GLN A 372 -0.97 34.25 1.91
C GLN A 372 -2.41 34.14 1.40
N ASP A 373 -2.75 33.03 0.73
CA ASP A 373 -4.13 32.77 0.30
C ASP A 373 -5.02 32.55 1.51
N ILE A 374 -4.58 31.72 2.47
CA ILE A 374 -5.32 31.50 3.73
C ILE A 374 -5.57 32.82 4.44
N LYS A 375 -4.54 33.68 4.57
CA LYS A 375 -4.66 35.00 5.19
C LYS A 375 -5.70 35.88 4.50
N ARG A 376 -5.71 35.88 3.16
CA ARG A 376 -6.62 36.68 2.33
C ARG A 376 -8.06 36.15 2.41
N GLU A 377 -8.26 34.87 2.12
CA GLU A 377 -9.59 34.23 2.08
C GLU A 377 -10.29 34.32 3.45
N MET A 378 -9.53 34.17 4.53
CA MET A 378 -10.08 34.22 5.88
C MET A 378 -10.06 35.62 6.52
N SER A 379 -9.50 36.61 5.83
CA SER A 379 -9.27 37.97 6.35
C SER A 379 -8.59 37.97 7.73
N LEU A 380 -7.51 37.20 7.88
CA LEU A 380 -6.81 37.05 9.16
C LEU A 380 -5.91 38.25 9.45
N ASP A 381 -6.13 38.89 10.59
CA ASP A 381 -5.24 39.91 11.14
C ASP A 381 -4.09 39.26 11.92
N ILE A 382 -3.14 38.68 11.18
CA ILE A 382 -1.95 38.00 11.71
C ILE A 382 -0.74 38.31 10.82
N GLU A 383 0.43 38.49 11.43
CA GLU A 383 1.69 38.66 10.71
C GLU A 383 2.04 37.38 9.91
N ASP A 384 2.65 37.51 8.72
CA ASP A 384 2.98 36.37 7.84
C ASP A 384 3.92 35.36 8.53
N GLN A 385 4.91 35.83 9.29
CA GLN A 385 5.82 34.97 10.03
C GLN A 385 5.07 34.13 11.08
N LYS A 386 4.23 34.78 11.89
CA LYS A 386 3.40 34.11 12.91
C LYS A 386 2.41 33.12 12.28
N LEU A 387 1.80 33.47 11.15
CA LEU A 387 0.94 32.57 10.39
C LEU A 387 1.66 31.29 9.95
N ARG A 388 2.89 31.43 9.45
CA ARG A 388 3.71 30.27 9.04
C ARG A 388 4.09 29.39 10.23
N GLU A 389 4.40 30.00 11.36
CA GLU A 389 4.68 29.27 12.61
C GLU A 389 3.45 28.48 13.09
N GLU A 390 2.27 29.11 13.09
CA GLU A 390 1.01 28.44 13.45
C GLU A 390 0.66 27.30 12.49
N LEU A 391 0.79 27.51 11.17
CA LEU A 391 0.57 26.46 10.17
C LEU A 391 1.60 25.32 10.27
N ALA A 392 2.87 25.64 10.57
CA ALA A 392 3.90 24.64 10.79
C ALA A 392 3.61 23.80 12.04
N LEU A 393 3.07 24.42 13.09
CA LEU A 393 2.66 23.73 14.31
C LEU A 393 1.45 22.82 14.06
N LEU A 394 0.44 23.30 13.34
CA LEU A 394 -0.71 22.48 12.92
C LEU A 394 -0.24 21.27 12.10
N TYR A 395 0.71 21.45 11.18
CA TYR A 395 1.27 20.36 10.40
C TYR A 395 2.07 19.38 11.27
N LYS A 396 2.88 19.89 12.21
CA LYS A 396 3.69 19.07 13.11
C LYS A 396 2.86 18.11 13.97
N TYR A 397 1.68 18.54 14.39
CA TYR A 397 0.73 17.73 15.16
C TYR A 397 -0.32 17.03 14.30
N ASP A 398 -0.09 16.93 12.99
CA ASP A 398 -0.95 16.26 12.02
C ASP A 398 -2.39 16.81 11.96
N ILE A 399 -2.61 18.08 12.34
CA ILE A 399 -3.91 18.76 12.31
C ILE A 399 -4.21 19.38 10.94
N VAL A 400 -3.19 19.53 10.08
CA VAL A 400 -3.29 19.90 8.66
C VAL A 400 -2.26 19.13 7.85
N GLU A 401 -2.41 19.13 6.53
CA GLU A 401 -1.44 18.54 5.62
C GLU A 401 -0.61 19.60 4.91
N ARG A 402 0.59 19.23 4.44
CA ARG A 402 1.48 20.13 3.71
C ARG A 402 1.98 19.50 2.42
N ASN A 403 1.86 20.23 1.32
CA ASN A 403 2.35 19.80 0.00
C ASN A 403 2.97 20.98 -0.75
N ARG A 404 4.28 20.90 -1.02
CA ARG A 404 5.04 21.91 -1.79
C ARG A 404 4.82 23.36 -1.28
N GLY A 405 4.84 23.53 0.04
CA GLY A 405 4.67 24.84 0.69
C GLY A 405 3.22 25.33 0.81
N ARG A 406 2.26 24.54 0.34
CA ARG A 406 0.82 24.76 0.53
C ARG A 406 0.29 23.90 1.67
N TYR A 407 -0.79 24.34 2.28
CA TYR A 407 -1.49 23.63 3.35
C TYR A 407 -2.89 23.24 2.90
N GLY A 408 -3.32 22.05 3.35
CA GLY A 408 -4.63 21.48 3.07
C GLY A 408 -5.24 20.91 4.34
N GLY A 409 -6.56 20.69 4.33
CA GLY A 409 -7.25 20.04 5.43
C GLY A 409 -6.74 18.62 5.65
N VAL A 410 -6.82 18.16 6.89
CA VAL A 410 -6.71 16.73 7.18
C VAL A 410 -7.85 16.04 6.47
N PHE A 411 -7.53 15.02 5.68
CA PHE A 411 -8.57 14.30 4.97
C PHE A 411 -9.51 13.50 5.89
N ASP A 412 -9.23 13.35 7.19
CA ASP A 412 -10.17 12.72 8.13
C ASP A 412 -11.38 13.64 8.39
N ARG A 413 -12.49 13.34 7.70
CA ARG A 413 -13.76 14.06 7.77
C ARG A 413 -14.34 14.14 9.17
N THR A 414 -13.98 13.23 10.06
CA THR A 414 -14.46 13.26 11.43
C THR A 414 -13.91 14.46 12.21
N LEU A 415 -12.71 14.96 11.88
CA LEU A 415 -12.17 16.19 12.47
C LEU A 415 -13.03 17.40 12.13
N LYS A 416 -13.42 17.54 10.86
CA LYS A 416 -14.32 18.61 10.39
C LYS A 416 -15.59 18.62 11.23
N LYS A 417 -16.19 17.45 11.44
CA LYS A 417 -17.42 17.28 12.23
C LYS A 417 -17.21 17.60 13.71
N VAL A 418 -16.12 17.14 14.34
CA VAL A 418 -15.79 17.51 15.73
C VAL A 418 -15.61 19.02 15.87
N LEU A 419 -14.91 19.69 14.95
CA LEU A 419 -14.75 21.14 14.98
C LEU A 419 -16.08 21.88 14.84
N MET A 420 -16.95 21.42 13.94
CA MET A 420 -18.29 21.99 13.76
C MET A 420 -19.14 21.87 15.03
N THR A 421 -19.08 20.72 15.70
CA THR A 421 -19.86 20.44 16.92
C THR A 421 -19.30 21.15 18.15
N SER A 422 -17.97 21.16 18.33
CA SER A 422 -17.34 21.70 19.53
C SER A 422 -17.15 23.21 19.53
N TYR A 423 -17.09 23.84 18.34
CA TYR A 423 -16.78 25.26 18.20
C TYR A 423 -17.69 26.02 17.20
N PRO A 424 -19.03 25.81 17.21
CA PRO A 424 -19.93 26.44 16.24
C PRO A 424 -19.91 27.98 16.33
N ASP A 425 -19.76 28.52 17.54
CA ASP A 425 -19.66 29.95 17.84
C ASP A 425 -18.42 30.60 17.21
N ILE A 426 -17.26 29.95 17.33
CA ILE A 426 -15.99 30.42 16.76
C ILE A 426 -16.02 30.37 15.23
N LEU A 427 -16.78 29.43 14.67
CA LEU A 427 -16.87 29.17 13.24
C LEU A 427 -18.01 29.93 12.55
N GLY A 428 -18.86 30.62 13.31
CA GLY A 428 -20.00 31.37 12.78
C GLY A 428 -21.05 30.47 12.13
N LEU A 429 -21.24 29.26 12.66
CA LEU A 429 -22.22 28.30 12.14
C LEU A 429 -23.62 28.65 12.65
N PRO A 430 -24.67 28.50 11.82
CA PRO A 430 -26.03 28.84 12.23
C PRO A 430 -26.55 27.85 13.28
N ASP A 431 -27.00 28.37 14.43
CA ASP A 431 -27.60 27.55 15.50
C ASP A 431 -28.91 26.89 15.07
N LYS A 432 -29.70 27.63 14.27
CA LYS A 432 -30.93 27.13 13.66
C LYS A 432 -30.53 26.34 12.40
N ASP A 433 -30.97 25.09 12.32
CA ASP A 433 -30.72 24.18 11.18
C ASP A 433 -29.32 23.54 11.13
N PHE A 434 -28.52 23.61 12.22
CA PHE A 434 -27.21 22.93 12.31
C PHE A 434 -27.31 21.42 12.02
N ASP A 435 -28.36 20.76 12.51
CA ASP A 435 -28.61 19.34 12.29
C ASP A 435 -28.79 18.99 10.81
N GLU A 436 -29.49 19.84 10.06
CA GLU A 436 -29.71 19.66 8.63
C GLU A 436 -28.43 19.99 7.85
N TYR A 437 -27.72 21.05 8.24
CA TYR A 437 -26.41 21.40 7.69
C TYR A 437 -25.37 20.29 7.90
N PHE A 438 -25.30 19.70 9.09
CA PHE A 438 -24.38 18.62 9.44
C PHE A 438 -24.59 17.38 8.56
N ARG A 439 -25.85 16.98 8.34
CA ARG A 439 -26.22 15.82 7.48
C ARG A 439 -25.98 16.12 6.01
N ASN A 440 -26.49 17.24 5.53
CA ASN A 440 -26.40 17.62 4.11
C ASN A 440 -24.94 17.74 3.66
N ASP A 441 -24.04 18.20 4.53
CA ASP A 441 -22.60 18.30 4.24
C ASP A 441 -21.96 16.93 3.93
N SER A 442 -22.26 15.89 4.72
CA SER A 442 -21.71 14.54 4.46
C SER A 442 -22.28 13.92 3.18
N LEU A 443 -23.60 14.02 2.99
CA LEU A 443 -24.28 13.42 1.85
C LEU A 443 -23.92 14.12 0.53
N LEU A 444 -23.78 15.45 0.55
CA LEU A 444 -23.43 16.22 -0.63
C LEU A 444 -21.99 15.95 -1.08
N ASP A 445 -21.05 15.78 -0.15
CA ASP A 445 -19.68 15.40 -0.46
C ASP A 445 -19.62 13.95 -1.01
N ASP A 446 -20.36 13.00 -0.45
CA ASP A 446 -20.48 11.62 -0.96
C ASP A 446 -21.02 11.59 -2.39
N LEU A 447 -22.11 12.31 -2.65
CA LEU A 447 -22.71 12.36 -3.98
C LEU A 447 -21.78 13.00 -5.00
N LYS A 448 -21.05 14.07 -4.64
CA LYS A 448 -20.04 14.69 -5.52
C LYS A 448 -18.90 13.73 -5.86
N GLU A 449 -18.36 13.03 -4.86
CA GLU A 449 -17.31 12.04 -5.08
C GLU A 449 -17.81 10.89 -5.95
N ARG A 450 -19.03 10.42 -5.71
CA ARG A 450 -19.64 9.35 -6.49
C ARG A 450 -19.89 9.77 -7.94
N ILE A 451 -20.35 10.99 -8.18
CA ILE A 451 -20.46 11.56 -9.54
C ILE A 451 -19.10 11.57 -10.21
N LYS A 452 -18.07 12.10 -9.54
CA LYS A 452 -16.70 12.15 -10.09
C LYS A 452 -16.13 10.75 -10.36
N GLN A 453 -16.37 9.78 -9.49
CA GLN A 453 -15.95 8.39 -9.70
C GLN A 453 -16.67 7.75 -10.89
N LEU A 454 -17.96 8.02 -11.06
CA LEU A 454 -18.71 7.56 -12.22
C LEU A 454 -18.19 8.22 -13.51
N GLU A 455 -17.91 9.52 -13.50
CA GLU A 455 -17.28 10.24 -14.61
C GLU A 455 -15.91 9.66 -14.98
N LEU A 456 -15.04 9.44 -13.98
CA LEU A 456 -13.74 8.80 -14.19
C LEU A 456 -13.88 7.37 -14.73
N SER A 457 -14.85 6.60 -14.24
CA SER A 457 -15.08 5.23 -14.72
C SER A 457 -15.52 5.19 -16.20
N LEU A 458 -16.22 6.22 -16.66
CA LEU A 458 -16.59 6.38 -18.06
C LEU A 458 -15.36 6.74 -18.91
N GLU A 459 -14.51 7.65 -18.43
CA GLU A 459 -13.27 8.05 -19.10
C GLU A 459 -12.26 6.90 -19.18
N ASP A 460 -12.05 6.17 -18.09
CA ASP A 460 -11.22 4.97 -18.02
C ASP A 460 -11.75 3.85 -18.94
N ALA A 461 -13.08 3.68 -18.99
CA ALA A 461 -13.71 2.74 -19.92
C ALA A 461 -13.47 3.12 -21.37
N ASP A 462 -13.50 4.41 -21.72
CA ASP A 462 -13.22 4.89 -23.08
C ASP A 462 -11.74 4.70 -23.45
N ILE A 463 -10.81 4.97 -22.53
CA ILE A 463 -9.38 4.70 -22.71
C ILE A 463 -9.12 3.20 -22.93
N LEU A 464 -9.75 2.34 -22.13
CA LEU A 464 -9.62 0.88 -22.26
C LEU A 464 -10.23 0.37 -23.58
N ARG A 465 -11.37 0.92 -24.02
CA ARG A 465 -11.97 0.59 -25.32
C ARG A 465 -11.08 1.01 -26.49
N GLN A 466 -10.45 2.17 -26.43
CA GLN A 466 -9.49 2.61 -27.44
C GLN A 466 -8.26 1.71 -27.50
N LYS A 467 -7.65 1.39 -26.34
CA LYS A 467 -6.52 0.45 -26.26
C LYS A 467 -6.88 -0.94 -26.80
N LEU A 468 -8.07 -1.45 -26.46
CA LEU A 468 -8.56 -2.73 -26.96
C LEU A 468 -8.70 -2.73 -28.49
N LYS A 469 -9.24 -1.65 -29.07
CA LYS A 469 -9.40 -1.52 -30.53
C LYS A 469 -8.05 -1.53 -31.28
N VAL A 470 -7.04 -0.84 -30.73
CA VAL A 470 -5.68 -0.84 -31.29
C VAL A 470 -5.07 -2.24 -31.23
N LEU A 471 -5.10 -2.88 -30.05
CA LEU A 471 -4.55 -4.22 -29.85
C LEU A 471 -5.25 -5.29 -30.70
N GLN A 472 -6.57 -5.17 -30.91
CA GLN A 472 -7.31 -6.04 -31.83
C GLN A 472 -6.88 -5.83 -33.28
N GLY A 473 -6.62 -4.59 -33.70
CA GLY A 473 -6.06 -4.27 -35.02
C GLY A 473 -4.68 -4.91 -35.21
N ASP A 474 -3.78 -4.72 -34.26
CA ASP A 474 -2.41 -5.27 -34.29
C ASP A 474 -2.42 -6.81 -34.31
N HIS A 475 -3.27 -7.43 -33.49
CA HIS A 475 -3.42 -8.88 -33.45
C HIS A 475 -3.98 -9.44 -34.76
N ASN A 476 -4.93 -8.75 -35.39
CA ASN A 476 -5.47 -9.16 -36.68
C ASN A 476 -4.44 -9.02 -37.80
N ASN A 477 -3.61 -7.98 -37.80
CA ASN A 477 -2.50 -7.82 -38.75
C ASN A 477 -1.46 -8.94 -38.57
N LEU A 478 -1.07 -9.25 -37.33
CA LEU A 478 -0.16 -10.36 -37.03
C LEU A 478 -0.71 -11.73 -37.50
N LYS A 479 -2.02 -11.97 -37.32
CA LYS A 479 -2.70 -13.15 -37.85
C LYS A 479 -2.69 -13.18 -39.39
N GLY A 480 -2.81 -12.03 -40.06
CA GLY A 480 -2.70 -11.91 -41.52
C GLY A 480 -1.32 -12.35 -42.01
N HIS A 481 -0.25 -11.74 -41.48
CA HIS A 481 1.13 -12.06 -41.84
C HIS A 481 1.53 -13.51 -41.53
N TYR A 482 1.02 -14.08 -40.44
CA TYR A 482 1.23 -15.50 -40.15
C TYR A 482 0.63 -16.39 -41.24
N TYR A 483 -0.60 -16.06 -41.68
CA TYR A 483 -1.27 -16.82 -42.74
C TYR A 483 -0.57 -16.68 -44.10
N GLU A 484 -0.10 -15.49 -44.46
CA GLU A 484 0.73 -15.28 -45.65
C GLU A 484 1.97 -16.19 -45.66
N ARG A 485 2.65 -16.31 -44.50
CA ARG A 485 3.79 -17.22 -44.34
C ARG A 485 3.40 -18.69 -44.47
N GLU A 486 2.26 -19.10 -43.92
CA GLU A 486 1.74 -20.46 -44.11
C GLU A 486 1.47 -20.77 -45.59
N VAL A 487 0.85 -19.83 -46.31
CA VAL A 487 0.58 -19.97 -47.75
C VAL A 487 1.89 -20.06 -48.54
N LEU A 488 2.85 -19.17 -48.27
CA LEU A 488 4.17 -19.22 -48.90
C LEU A 488 4.87 -20.56 -48.66
N LEU A 489 4.87 -21.07 -47.43
CA LEU A 489 5.46 -22.37 -47.11
C LEU A 489 4.78 -23.51 -47.87
N ARG A 490 3.45 -23.46 -48.05
CA ARG A 490 2.73 -24.43 -48.89
C ARG A 490 3.15 -24.36 -50.35
N LEU A 491 3.32 -23.16 -50.91
CA LEU A 491 3.81 -22.98 -52.28
C LEU A 491 5.23 -23.53 -52.44
N ILE A 492 6.13 -23.22 -51.51
CA ILE A 492 7.51 -23.75 -51.53
C ILE A 492 7.52 -25.27 -51.42
N LYS A 493 6.70 -25.83 -50.50
CA LYS A 493 6.56 -27.28 -50.37
C LYS A 493 6.08 -27.92 -51.67
N SER A 494 5.10 -27.33 -52.34
CA SER A 494 4.58 -27.80 -53.62
C SER A 494 5.64 -27.77 -54.74
N ILE A 495 6.55 -26.79 -54.73
CA ILE A 495 7.72 -26.76 -55.63
C ILE A 495 8.68 -27.93 -55.33
N ILE A 496 8.94 -28.20 -54.05
CA ILE A 496 9.80 -29.31 -53.60
C ILE A 496 9.21 -30.67 -53.99
N ASP A 497 7.91 -30.85 -53.77
CA ASP A 497 7.18 -32.09 -54.01
C ASP A 497 6.89 -32.34 -55.51
N ARG A 498 7.16 -31.34 -56.37
CA ARG A 498 6.89 -31.34 -57.83
C ARG A 498 5.42 -31.54 -58.18
N ASP A 499 4.53 -30.92 -57.42
CA ASP A 499 3.10 -31.00 -57.73
C ASP A 499 2.78 -30.31 -59.07
N ALA A 500 1.86 -30.91 -59.84
CA ALA A 500 1.29 -30.27 -61.02
C ALA A 500 0.34 -29.14 -60.58
N GLY A 501 0.38 -27.98 -61.25
CA GLY A 501 -0.49 -26.84 -60.93
C GLY A 501 0.24 -25.49 -60.86
N LEU A 502 -0.09 -24.69 -59.83
CA LEU A 502 0.35 -23.28 -59.74
C LEU A 502 1.88 -23.12 -59.78
N THR A 503 2.61 -24.08 -59.21
CA THR A 503 4.07 -24.10 -59.04
C THR A 503 4.82 -24.90 -60.11
N GLU A 504 4.10 -25.49 -61.08
CA GLU A 504 4.68 -26.35 -62.10
C GLU A 504 5.75 -25.64 -62.94
N GLY A 505 6.92 -26.27 -63.08
CA GLY A 505 8.05 -25.73 -63.85
C GLY A 505 8.95 -24.75 -63.10
N ILE A 506 8.67 -24.45 -61.83
CA ILE A 506 9.59 -23.68 -60.97
C ILE A 506 10.66 -24.62 -60.40
N SER A 507 11.93 -24.29 -60.57
CA SER A 507 13.03 -25.08 -60.00
C SER A 507 13.20 -24.80 -58.50
N VAL A 508 13.41 -25.86 -57.72
CA VAL A 508 13.74 -25.78 -56.28
C VAL A 508 15.01 -24.95 -56.03
N THR A 509 15.93 -24.90 -57.00
CA THR A 509 17.20 -24.15 -56.87
C THR A 509 17.15 -22.73 -57.44
N GLU A 510 16.05 -22.32 -58.08
CA GLU A 510 15.96 -21.03 -58.80
C GLU A 510 14.61 -20.35 -58.54
N PHE A 511 14.30 -20.04 -57.27
CA PHE A 511 13.19 -19.16 -56.91
C PHE A 511 13.57 -18.13 -55.83
N ILE A 512 12.90 -16.97 -55.87
CA ILE A 512 13.00 -15.90 -54.87
C ILE A 512 11.58 -15.55 -54.44
N TYR A 513 11.37 -15.18 -53.18
CA TYR A 513 10.07 -14.73 -52.71
C TYR A 513 10.16 -13.36 -52.01
N LYS A 514 9.06 -12.62 -52.06
CA LYS A 514 8.82 -11.40 -51.28
C LYS A 514 7.43 -11.46 -50.66
N LEU A 515 7.36 -11.08 -49.39
CA LEU A 515 6.10 -10.85 -48.68
C LEU A 515 5.82 -9.35 -48.68
N SER A 516 4.55 -8.95 -48.70
CA SER A 516 4.13 -7.55 -48.61
C SER A 516 4.82 -6.66 -49.66
N PHE A 517 4.69 -7.01 -50.94
CA PHE A 517 5.34 -6.29 -52.03
C PHE A 517 4.57 -5.03 -52.42
N PHE A 518 5.10 -3.86 -52.10
CA PHE A 518 4.48 -2.57 -52.41
C PHE A 518 4.77 -2.10 -53.84
N LEU A 519 3.72 -1.69 -54.55
CA LEU A 519 3.78 -0.98 -55.82
C LEU A 519 4.02 0.52 -55.60
N GLU A 520 4.58 1.19 -56.61
CA GLU A 520 4.76 2.65 -56.60
C GLU A 520 3.43 3.40 -56.48
N THR A 521 2.32 2.78 -56.88
CA THR A 521 0.95 3.28 -56.71
C THR A 521 0.41 3.17 -55.28
N GLY A 522 1.20 2.68 -54.33
CA GLY A 522 0.81 2.45 -52.93
C GLY A 522 0.05 1.15 -52.67
N ASN A 523 -0.18 0.33 -53.70
CA ASN A 523 -0.91 -0.92 -53.60
C ASN A 523 0.03 -2.10 -53.24
N GLU A 524 -0.36 -2.99 -52.31
CA GLU A 524 0.49 -4.13 -51.82
C GLU A 524 0.09 -5.53 -52.35
N ILE A 525 1.01 -6.32 -52.89
CA ILE A 525 0.77 -7.74 -53.19
C ILE A 525 1.33 -8.59 -52.05
N ASP A 526 0.48 -9.39 -51.40
CA ASP A 526 0.83 -10.14 -50.19
C ASP A 526 2.01 -11.11 -50.40
N ILE A 527 2.02 -11.85 -51.52
CA ILE A 527 3.10 -12.78 -51.87
C ILE A 527 3.49 -12.63 -53.34
N VAL A 528 4.78 -12.46 -53.59
CA VAL A 528 5.38 -12.58 -54.93
C VAL A 528 6.45 -13.66 -54.88
N LEU A 529 6.26 -14.74 -55.64
CA LEU A 529 7.22 -15.83 -55.78
C LEU A 529 7.68 -15.90 -57.23
N GLU A 530 8.96 -15.67 -57.44
CA GLU A 530 9.58 -15.51 -58.75
C GLU A 530 10.50 -16.69 -59.04
N GLY A 531 10.21 -17.47 -60.08
CA GLY A 531 11.10 -18.47 -60.66
C GLY A 531 11.83 -17.95 -61.90
N LYS A 532 12.57 -18.82 -62.59
CA LYS A 532 13.31 -18.47 -63.82
C LYS A 532 12.40 -17.91 -64.91
N ASP A 533 11.38 -18.68 -65.30
CA ASP A 533 10.48 -18.36 -66.42
C ASP A 533 9.04 -18.03 -65.97
N VAL A 534 8.74 -18.16 -64.68
CA VAL A 534 7.40 -18.02 -64.10
C VAL A 534 7.42 -17.08 -62.91
N VAL A 535 6.37 -16.28 -62.71
CA VAL A 535 6.12 -15.51 -61.48
C VAL A 535 4.71 -15.80 -60.96
N ILE A 536 4.62 -16.15 -59.68
CA ILE A 536 3.37 -16.33 -58.95
C ILE A 536 3.13 -15.10 -58.09
N MET A 537 1.97 -14.49 -58.22
CA MET A 537 1.50 -13.44 -57.32
C MET A 537 0.26 -13.94 -56.60
N ALA A 538 0.23 -13.77 -55.28
CA ALA A 538 -0.89 -14.22 -54.48
C ALA A 538 -1.38 -13.18 -53.47
N GLU A 539 -2.69 -13.15 -53.29
CA GLU A 539 -3.39 -12.41 -52.24
C GLU A 539 -3.94 -13.42 -51.21
N CYS A 540 -3.82 -13.10 -49.93
CA CYS A 540 -4.20 -13.96 -48.81
C CYS A 540 -5.25 -13.25 -47.93
N LYS A 541 -6.40 -13.90 -47.71
CA LYS A 541 -7.44 -13.43 -46.78
C LYS A 541 -7.61 -14.41 -45.62
N ASN A 542 -7.42 -13.89 -44.41
CA ASN A 542 -7.59 -14.63 -43.16
C ASN A 542 -8.87 -14.19 -42.43
N TYR A 543 -9.99 -14.12 -43.17
CA TYR A 543 -11.30 -13.84 -42.55
C TYR A 543 -11.82 -15.06 -41.80
N ALA A 544 -12.43 -14.83 -40.63
CA ALA A 544 -13.17 -15.85 -39.90
C ALA A 544 -14.35 -16.39 -40.74
N PRO A 545 -14.84 -17.62 -40.51
CA PRO A 545 -15.91 -18.24 -41.31
C PRO A 545 -17.14 -17.35 -41.52
N GLU A 546 -17.56 -16.64 -40.47
CA GLU A 546 -18.69 -15.73 -40.48
C GLU A 546 -18.47 -14.46 -41.32
N ASN A 547 -17.23 -14.17 -41.74
CA ASN A 547 -16.85 -12.99 -42.51
C ASN A 547 -16.42 -13.31 -43.95
N ILE A 548 -16.54 -14.56 -44.41
CA ILE A 548 -16.10 -14.96 -45.76
C ILE A 548 -16.87 -14.20 -46.86
N TYR A 549 -18.13 -13.81 -46.61
CA TYR A 549 -18.95 -13.02 -47.53
C TYR A 549 -18.31 -11.66 -47.93
N LYS A 550 -17.29 -11.20 -47.21
CA LYS A 550 -16.53 -9.98 -47.53
C LYS A 550 -15.58 -10.16 -48.71
N ILE A 551 -15.24 -11.38 -49.08
CA ILE A 551 -14.45 -11.67 -50.28
C ILE A 551 -15.39 -11.58 -51.47
N THR A 552 -15.34 -10.44 -52.17
CA THR A 552 -16.21 -10.18 -53.32
C THR A 552 -15.50 -10.44 -54.64
N LYS A 553 -16.25 -10.72 -55.71
CA LYS A 553 -15.70 -10.85 -57.06
C LYS A 553 -14.86 -9.63 -57.46
N LYS A 554 -15.34 -8.43 -57.14
CA LYS A 554 -14.63 -7.17 -57.37
C LYS A 554 -13.25 -7.16 -56.69
N MET A 555 -13.14 -7.64 -55.45
CA MET A 555 -11.86 -7.69 -54.74
C MET A 555 -10.85 -8.61 -55.42
N VAL A 556 -11.30 -9.72 -56.00
CA VAL A 556 -10.45 -10.65 -56.75
C VAL A 556 -10.04 -10.05 -58.11
N GLU A 557 -10.97 -9.37 -58.79
CA GLU A 557 -10.70 -8.66 -60.05
C GLU A 557 -9.69 -7.51 -59.86
N ASP A 558 -9.87 -6.70 -58.81
CA ASP A 558 -8.97 -5.60 -58.45
C ASP A 558 -7.54 -6.12 -58.17
N PHE A 559 -7.42 -7.24 -57.45
CA PHE A 559 -6.15 -7.94 -57.27
C PHE A 559 -5.54 -8.40 -58.61
N ALA A 560 -6.33 -9.06 -59.46
CA ALA A 560 -5.84 -9.58 -60.72
C ALA A 560 -5.32 -8.47 -61.65
N ASP A 561 -6.03 -7.35 -61.71
CA ASP A 561 -5.63 -6.20 -62.52
C ASP A 561 -4.36 -5.55 -61.99
N LYS A 562 -4.23 -5.40 -60.68
CA LYS A 562 -3.02 -4.92 -60.02
C LYS A 562 -1.82 -5.83 -60.29
N ALA A 563 -1.98 -7.13 -60.15
CA ALA A 563 -0.92 -8.10 -60.40
C ALA A 563 -0.49 -8.11 -61.88
N ARG A 564 -1.43 -8.00 -62.82
CA ARG A 564 -1.13 -7.87 -64.25
C ARG A 564 -0.35 -6.60 -64.58
N ARG A 565 -0.67 -5.47 -63.93
CA ARG A 565 0.10 -4.22 -64.10
C ARG A 565 1.54 -4.41 -63.63
N LEU A 566 1.74 -4.95 -62.43
CA LEU A 566 3.08 -5.23 -61.91
C LEU A 566 3.86 -6.18 -62.83
N ALA A 567 3.21 -7.24 -63.33
CA ALA A 567 3.85 -8.19 -64.23
C ALA A 567 4.34 -7.54 -65.52
N LYS A 568 3.55 -6.62 -66.10
CA LYS A 568 3.97 -5.85 -67.28
C LYS A 568 5.17 -4.95 -66.99
N GLU A 569 5.24 -4.37 -65.81
CA GLU A 569 6.32 -3.44 -65.43
C GLU A 569 7.63 -4.19 -65.11
N LYS A 570 7.57 -5.26 -64.31
CA LYS A 570 8.78 -5.89 -63.73
C LYS A 570 9.07 -7.31 -64.22
N PHE A 571 8.10 -8.00 -64.81
CA PHE A 571 8.20 -9.42 -65.17
C PHE A 571 7.74 -9.73 -66.60
N HIS A 572 7.95 -8.80 -67.53
CA HIS A 572 7.43 -8.85 -68.91
C HIS A 572 7.90 -10.07 -69.74
N HIS A 573 8.97 -10.74 -69.34
CA HIS A 573 9.48 -11.96 -69.97
C HIS A 573 9.06 -13.26 -69.27
N LYS A 574 8.28 -13.20 -68.19
CA LYS A 574 7.89 -14.36 -67.38
C LYS A 574 6.40 -14.65 -67.50
N GLN A 575 6.04 -15.92 -67.42
CA GLN A 575 4.65 -16.35 -67.33
C GLN A 575 4.07 -15.95 -65.96
N LEU A 576 3.04 -15.10 -65.95
CA LEU A 576 2.34 -14.71 -64.72
C LEU A 576 1.30 -15.77 -64.33
N ARG A 577 1.33 -16.19 -63.06
CA ARG A 577 0.29 -17.02 -62.44
C ARG A 577 -0.26 -16.30 -61.22
N LEU A 578 -1.58 -16.32 -61.08
CA LEU A 578 -2.30 -15.61 -60.02
C LEU A 578 -2.94 -16.61 -59.08
N ALA A 579 -2.87 -16.35 -57.79
CA ALA A 579 -3.61 -17.11 -56.79
C ALA A 579 -4.28 -16.19 -55.79
N TYR A 580 -5.45 -16.61 -55.32
CA TYR A 580 -6.17 -15.94 -54.25
C TYR A 580 -6.46 -16.99 -53.20
N PHE A 581 -5.93 -16.82 -51.99
CA PHE A 581 -6.04 -17.79 -50.92
C PHE A 581 -6.94 -17.26 -49.81
N SER A 582 -7.89 -18.07 -49.38
CA SER A 582 -8.70 -17.78 -48.19
C SER A 582 -8.57 -18.92 -47.19
N LYS A 583 -8.24 -18.59 -45.93
CA LYS A 583 -7.98 -19.61 -44.89
C LYS A 583 -9.18 -20.54 -44.68
N ASN A 584 -10.37 -19.97 -44.70
CA ASN A 584 -11.63 -20.66 -44.45
C ASN A 584 -12.45 -20.89 -45.73
N GLY A 585 -11.84 -20.67 -46.90
CA GLY A 585 -12.49 -20.86 -48.20
C GLY A 585 -13.25 -19.64 -48.70
N PHE A 586 -14.01 -19.84 -49.77
CA PHE A 586 -14.83 -18.83 -50.43
C PHE A 586 -16.30 -19.11 -50.18
N ASP A 587 -17.11 -18.07 -50.23
CA ASP A 587 -18.56 -18.25 -50.32
C ASP A 587 -18.87 -19.00 -51.64
N LYS A 588 -19.97 -19.75 -51.66
CA LYS A 588 -20.38 -20.56 -52.81
C LYS A 588 -20.91 -19.72 -53.98
N ASN A 589 -21.13 -18.42 -53.78
CA ASN A 589 -21.75 -17.49 -54.72
C ASN A 589 -20.75 -16.59 -55.44
#